data_AF-A0A537DBC4-F1
#
_entry.id   AF-A0A537DBC4-F1
#
_cell.length_a   1.000
_cell.length_b   1.000
_cell.length_c   1.000
_cell.angle_alpha   90.00
_cell.angle_beta   90.00
_cell.angle_gamma   90.00
#
_symmetry.space_group_name_H-M   'P 1'
#
loop_
_entity.id
_entity.type
_entity.pdbx_description
1 polymer ?
#
loop_
_entity_poly.entity_id
_entity_poly.type
_entity_poly.pdbx_seq_one_letter_code
_entity_poly.pdbx_strand_id
1 'polypeptide(L)'
;MTKSLVLASLVPVVKWVRQKHQAILELLWLLDEFRRMVNVCIAAGIEENVSSLKTLSSRSYHRLSRDMLAYYRLGAIGTATVILHNYRKAKKENPRTRIPHARKLMLSTCYGPRLNRTRTAY
;
A
#
# COMPACT_ATOMS: atom_id res chain seq x y z
N MET A 1 -56.56 41.71 -4.03
CA MET A 1 -56.60 40.25 -4.28
C MET A 1 -55.24 39.79 -4.77
N THR A 2 -54.57 39.01 -3.94
CA THR A 2 -53.18 38.53 -4.00
C THR A 2 -52.95 37.57 -5.16
N LYS A 3 -51.99 37.87 -6.05
CA LYS A 3 -51.47 36.88 -7.00
C LYS A 3 -50.28 36.18 -6.37
N SER A 4 -50.49 34.90 -6.08
CA SER A 4 -49.52 33.97 -5.47
C SER A 4 -48.30 33.79 -6.38
N LEU A 5 -47.11 34.07 -5.83
CA LEU A 5 -45.82 33.69 -6.41
C LEU A 5 -45.63 32.18 -6.23
N VAL A 6 -45.85 31.42 -7.29
CA VAL A 6 -45.42 30.02 -7.34
C VAL A 6 -43.91 30.02 -7.58
N LEU A 7 -43.14 29.84 -6.51
CA LEU A 7 -41.72 29.51 -6.59
C LEU A 7 -41.60 28.08 -7.12
N ALA A 8 -41.48 27.93 -8.44
CA ALA A 8 -41.04 26.69 -9.06
C ALA A 8 -39.58 26.45 -8.64
N SER A 9 -39.37 25.62 -7.64
CA SER A 9 -38.04 25.16 -7.22
C SER A 9 -37.36 24.42 -8.36
N LEU A 10 -36.31 25.00 -8.91
CA LEU A 10 -35.40 24.34 -9.86
C LEU A 10 -34.58 23.30 -9.10
N VAL A 11 -35.05 22.05 -9.03
CA VAL A 11 -34.23 20.93 -8.56
C VAL A 11 -33.32 20.51 -9.73
N PRO A 12 -31.98 20.59 -9.61
CA PRO A 12 -31.10 20.07 -10.64
C PRO A 12 -31.30 18.55 -10.74
N VAL A 13 -31.67 18.05 -11.91
CA VAL A 13 -31.56 16.62 -12.22
C VAL A 13 -30.09 16.29 -12.30
N VAL A 14 -29.54 15.72 -11.23
CA VAL A 14 -28.18 15.19 -11.26
C VAL A 14 -28.21 13.87 -12.02
N LYS A 15 -27.61 13.83 -13.21
CA LYS A 15 -27.32 12.58 -13.90
C LYS A 15 -26.14 11.90 -13.20
N TRP A 16 -26.41 10.81 -12.49
CA TRP A 16 -25.37 9.99 -11.87
C TRP A 16 -24.91 8.94 -12.87
N VAL A 17 -23.61 8.91 -13.16
CA VAL A 17 -23.00 7.83 -13.96
C VAL A 17 -22.60 6.71 -13.00
N ARG A 18 -23.18 5.51 -13.19
CA ARG A 18 -22.65 4.29 -12.59
C ARG A 18 -21.44 3.81 -13.39
N GLN A 19 -20.24 4.28 -13.02
CA GLN A 19 -19.01 3.72 -13.56
C GLN A 19 -18.83 2.29 -13.02
N LYS A 20 -18.97 1.30 -13.90
CA LYS A 20 -18.90 -0.13 -13.57
C LYS A 20 -17.48 -0.53 -13.15
N HIS A 21 -17.33 -0.82 -11.86
CA HIS A 21 -16.64 -1.96 -11.19
C HIS A 21 -15.30 -2.56 -11.71
N GLN A 22 -14.96 -2.51 -13.00
CA GLN A 22 -13.75 -3.15 -13.56
C GLN A 22 -12.47 -2.52 -13.00
N ALA A 23 -12.40 -1.18 -12.99
CA ALA A 23 -11.26 -0.44 -12.44
C ALA A 23 -11.05 -0.68 -10.94
N ILE A 24 -12.12 -1.04 -10.21
CA ILE A 24 -12.04 -1.36 -8.78
C ILE A 24 -11.37 -2.72 -8.58
N LEU A 25 -11.66 -3.71 -9.43
CA LEU A 25 -11.04 -5.04 -9.36
C LEU A 25 -9.55 -5.00 -9.67
N GLU A 26 -9.15 -4.33 -10.75
CA GLU A 26 -7.75 -4.16 -11.13
C GLU A 26 -6.95 -3.42 -10.04
N LEU A 27 -7.56 -2.38 -9.45
CA LEU A 27 -6.95 -1.66 -8.33
C LEU A 27 -6.79 -2.56 -7.10
N LEU A 28 -7.82 -3.31 -6.71
CA LEU A 28 -7.74 -4.23 -5.57
C LEU A 28 -6.71 -5.32 -5.79
N TRP A 29 -6.63 -5.86 -7.02
CA TRP A 29 -5.60 -6.82 -7.40
C TRP A 29 -4.20 -6.22 -7.27
N LEU A 30 -3.98 -5.02 -7.80
CA LEU A 30 -2.71 -4.32 -7.69
C LEU A 30 -2.30 -4.08 -6.21
N LEU A 31 -3.25 -3.68 -5.37
CA LEU A 31 -3.01 -3.46 -3.94
C LEU A 31 -2.67 -4.76 -3.20
N ASP A 32 -3.29 -5.88 -3.58
CA ASP A 32 -2.97 -7.18 -3.00
C ASP A 32 -1.62 -7.70 -3.50
N GLU A 33 -1.32 -7.54 -4.78
CA GLU A 33 -0.05 -7.97 -5.37
C GLU A 33 1.11 -7.16 -4.79
N PHE A 34 0.93 -5.85 -4.61
CA PHE A 34 1.93 -5.03 -3.91
C PHE A 34 2.13 -5.49 -2.47
N ARG A 35 1.05 -5.79 -1.73
CA ARG A 35 1.14 -6.37 -0.38
C ARG A 35 1.91 -7.70 -0.37
N ARG A 36 1.66 -8.58 -1.35
CA ARG A 36 2.39 -9.86 -1.51
C ARG A 36 3.87 -9.64 -1.77
N MET A 37 4.23 -8.74 -2.68
CA MET A 37 5.62 -8.38 -2.96
C MET A 37 6.35 -7.86 -1.71
N VAL A 38 5.68 -7.02 -0.90
CA VAL A 38 6.23 -6.56 0.39
C VAL A 38 6.51 -7.73 1.32
N ASN A 39 5.59 -8.69 1.43
CA ASN A 39 5.77 -9.88 2.26
C ASN A 39 6.89 -10.80 1.77
N VAL A 40 7.05 -10.97 0.45
CA VAL A 40 8.19 -11.70 -0.13
C VAL A 40 9.51 -11.04 0.26
N CYS A 41 9.59 -9.71 0.18
CA CYS A 41 10.77 -8.97 0.60
C CYS A 41 11.03 -9.07 2.11
N ILE A 42 9.99 -9.00 2.95
CA ILE A 42 10.12 -9.19 4.40
C ILE A 42 10.66 -10.59 4.70
N ALA A 43 10.08 -11.63 4.10
CA ALA A 43 10.51 -13.00 4.31
C ALA A 43 11.98 -13.19 3.94
N ALA A 44 12.41 -12.72 2.77
CA ALA A 44 13.81 -12.76 2.34
C ALA A 44 14.74 -11.99 3.30
N GLY A 45 14.30 -10.82 3.79
CA GLY A 45 15.08 -10.03 4.76
C GLY A 45 15.24 -10.70 6.13
N ILE A 46 14.23 -11.45 6.58
CA ILE A 46 14.31 -12.24 7.82
C ILE A 46 15.20 -13.47 7.62
N GLU A 47 14.99 -14.22 6.54
CA GLU A 47 15.75 -15.42 6.18
C GLU A 47 17.25 -15.12 6.08
N GLU A 48 17.62 -14.05 5.38
CA GLU A 48 19.02 -13.67 5.16
C GLU A 48 19.56 -12.71 6.23
N ASN A 49 18.74 -12.33 7.22
CA ASN A 49 19.08 -11.36 8.27
C ASN A 49 19.56 -9.99 7.72
N VAL A 50 18.96 -9.51 6.63
CA VAL A 50 19.29 -8.23 5.98
C VAL A 50 18.18 -7.20 6.11
N SER A 51 18.54 -5.92 6.19
CA SER A 51 17.57 -4.81 6.23
C SER A 51 18.03 -3.55 5.50
N SER A 52 19.18 -3.57 4.81
CA SER A 52 19.61 -2.45 3.99
C SER A 52 18.92 -2.51 2.63
N LEU A 53 18.56 -1.35 2.08
CA LEU A 53 17.84 -1.28 0.81
C LEU A 53 18.61 -1.96 -0.33
N LYS A 54 19.91 -1.69 -0.42
CA LYS A 54 20.79 -2.23 -1.48
C LYS A 54 20.84 -3.76 -1.45
N THR A 55 21.14 -4.32 -0.29
CA THR A 55 21.27 -5.78 -0.14
C THR A 55 19.91 -6.45 -0.31
N LEU A 56 18.85 -5.90 0.30
CA LEU A 56 17.51 -6.45 0.16
C LEU A 56 17.07 -6.46 -1.30
N SER A 57 17.30 -5.38 -2.04
CA SER A 57 17.00 -5.30 -3.48
C SER A 57 17.69 -6.42 -4.27
N SER A 58 19.00 -6.60 -4.08
CA SER A 58 19.74 -7.68 -4.76
C SER A 58 19.17 -9.08 -4.46
N ARG A 59 18.67 -9.29 -3.24
CA ARG A 59 18.22 -10.59 -2.75
C ARG A 59 16.74 -10.90 -3.02
N SER A 60 15.88 -9.89 -3.09
CA SER A 60 14.44 -10.09 -3.27
C SER A 60 13.94 -9.72 -4.66
N TYR A 61 14.63 -8.86 -5.43
CA TYR A 61 14.12 -8.37 -6.71
C TYR A 61 13.81 -9.48 -7.71
N HIS A 62 14.65 -10.52 -7.76
CA HIS A 62 14.46 -11.67 -8.64
C HIS A 62 13.36 -12.64 -8.15
N ARG A 63 12.93 -12.53 -6.88
CA ARG A 63 11.84 -13.32 -6.29
C ARG A 63 10.45 -12.69 -6.54
N LEU A 64 10.40 -11.47 -7.09
CA LEU A 64 9.16 -10.76 -7.39
C LEU A 64 8.65 -11.08 -8.80
N SER A 65 7.33 -10.98 -8.99
CA SER A 65 6.71 -11.20 -10.30
C SER A 65 7.33 -10.30 -11.38
N ARG A 66 7.65 -10.90 -12.53
CA ARG A 66 8.19 -10.19 -13.70
C ARG A 66 7.13 -9.35 -14.42
N ASP A 67 5.87 -9.74 -14.29
CA ASP A 67 4.72 -9.06 -14.89
C ASP A 67 4.46 -7.71 -14.21
N MET A 68 4.96 -7.54 -12.99
CA MET A 68 4.85 -6.28 -12.26
C MET A 68 5.86 -5.24 -12.75
N LEU A 69 5.39 -4.01 -12.91
CA LEU A 69 6.23 -2.88 -13.30
C LEU A 69 7.36 -2.67 -12.28
N ALA A 70 8.56 -2.38 -12.78
CA ALA A 70 9.77 -2.29 -11.97
C ALA A 70 9.64 -1.30 -10.80
N TYR A 71 8.90 -0.20 -10.99
CA TYR A 71 8.70 0.78 -9.93
C TYR A 71 7.88 0.24 -8.74
N TYR A 72 6.90 -0.64 -8.98
CA TYR A 72 6.16 -1.30 -7.89
C TYR A 72 7.04 -2.30 -7.13
N ARG A 73 7.89 -3.03 -7.86
CA ARG A 73 8.88 -3.93 -7.24
C ARG A 73 9.83 -3.16 -6.32
N LEU A 74 10.41 -2.07 -6.81
CA LEU A 74 11.29 -1.20 -6.01
C LEU A 74 10.54 -0.56 -4.82
N GLY A 75 9.28 -0.16 -5.00
CA GLY A 75 8.45 0.38 -3.93
C GLY A 75 8.15 -0.64 -2.84
N ALA A 76 7.91 -1.90 -3.21
CA ALA A 76 7.71 -2.99 -2.27
C ALA A 76 8.99 -3.26 -1.47
N ILE A 77 10.15 -3.30 -2.13
CA ILE A 77 11.47 -3.45 -1.49
C ILE A 77 11.74 -2.29 -0.52
N GLY A 78 11.48 -1.05 -0.95
CA GLY A 78 11.64 0.13 -0.09
C GLY A 78 10.73 0.09 1.14
N THR A 79 9.48 -0.31 0.97
CA THR A 79 8.53 -0.49 2.07
C THR A 79 8.99 -1.57 3.05
N ALA A 80 9.42 -2.73 2.54
CA ALA A 80 9.93 -3.84 3.35
C ALA A 80 11.19 -3.44 4.12
N THR A 81 12.09 -2.65 3.52
CA THR A 81 13.30 -2.12 4.18
C THR A 81 12.94 -1.35 5.45
N VAL A 82 11.96 -0.44 5.37
CA VAL A 82 11.51 0.35 6.53
C VAL A 82 10.89 -0.54 7.60
N ILE A 83 10.05 -1.52 7.21
CA ILE A 83 9.43 -2.48 8.13
C ILE A 83 10.49 -3.29 8.86
N LEU A 84 11.47 -3.84 8.14
CA LEU A 84 12.56 -4.64 8.70
C LEU A 84 13.44 -3.82 9.65
N HIS A 85 13.76 -2.57 9.30
CA HIS A 85 14.51 -1.67 10.17
C HIS A 85 13.77 -1.44 11.51
N ASN A 86 12.48 -1.13 11.44
CA ASN A 86 11.65 -0.93 12.63
C ASN A 86 11.54 -2.21 13.47
N TYR A 87 11.36 -3.36 12.81
CA TYR A 87 11.32 -4.66 13.47
C TYR A 87 12.63 -4.97 14.21
N ARG A 88 13.80 -4.74 13.60
CA ARG A 88 15.10 -4.97 14.25
C ARG A 88 15.27 -4.07 15.47
N LYS A 89 14.86 -2.80 15.36
CA LYS A 89 14.86 -1.88 16.50
C LYS A 89 13.95 -2.39 17.61
N ALA A 90 12.72 -2.79 17.30
CA ALA A 90 11.79 -3.35 18.28
C ALA A 90 12.28 -4.68 18.89
N LYS A 91 12.88 -5.57 18.09
CA LYS A 91 13.42 -6.85 18.53
C LYS A 91 14.60 -6.69 19.50
N LYS A 92 15.40 -5.63 19.35
CA LYS A 92 16.48 -5.29 20.28
C LYS A 92 15.94 -4.95 21.67
N GLU A 93 14.83 -4.20 21.73
CA GLU A 93 14.17 -3.83 22.99
C GLU A 93 13.35 -4.98 23.58
N ASN A 94 12.70 -5.78 22.73
CA ASN A 94 11.88 -6.91 23.13
C ASN A 94 12.17 -8.14 22.25
N PRO A 95 12.90 -9.15 22.76
CA PRO A 95 13.21 -10.38 22.04
C PRO A 95 11.98 -11.16 21.56
N ARG A 96 10.81 -10.97 22.19
CA ARG A 96 9.54 -11.61 21.83
C ARG A 96 8.76 -10.87 20.74
N THR A 97 9.36 -9.85 20.12
CA THR A 97 8.74 -9.11 19.02
C THR A 97 8.38 -10.07 17.88
N ARG A 98 7.12 -10.01 17.44
CA ARG A 98 6.61 -10.85 16.36
C ARG A 98 7.22 -10.46 15.01
N ILE A 99 7.46 -11.47 14.16
CA ILE A 99 7.89 -11.27 12.78
C ILE A 99 6.86 -10.39 12.04
N PRO A 100 7.29 -9.32 11.36
CA PRO A 100 6.40 -8.41 10.68
C PRO A 100 5.75 -9.08 9.47
N HIS A 101 4.52 -8.64 9.14
CA HIS A 101 3.80 -9.11 7.96
C HIS A 101 2.78 -8.06 7.51
N ALA A 102 2.79 -7.70 6.23
CA ALA A 102 1.83 -6.80 5.62
C ALA A 102 0.46 -7.49 5.47
N ARG A 103 -0.51 -7.05 6.27
CA ARG A 103 -1.88 -7.61 6.32
C ARG A 103 -2.89 -6.84 5.48
N LYS A 104 -2.78 -5.52 5.45
CA LYS A 104 -3.73 -4.65 4.76
C LYS A 104 -3.32 -4.48 3.30
N LEU A 105 -4.30 -4.37 2.42
CA LEU A 105 -4.11 -3.89 1.05
C LEU A 105 -3.37 -2.57 1.09
N MET A 106 -2.33 -2.43 0.27
CA MET A 106 -1.48 -1.25 0.32
C MET A 106 -0.83 -0.97 -1.02
N LEU A 107 -0.58 0.31 -1.25
CA LEU A 107 0.35 0.78 -2.24
C LEU A 107 1.33 1.72 -1.54
N SER A 108 2.59 1.66 -1.92
CA SER A 108 3.53 2.74 -1.64
C SER A 108 4.19 3.08 -2.96
N THR A 109 4.01 4.33 -3.37
CA THR A 109 4.73 4.87 -4.51
C THR A 109 6.04 5.43 -4.01
N CYS A 110 7.16 5.02 -4.62
CA CYS A 110 8.48 5.59 -4.34
C CYS A 110 8.54 7.10 -4.64
N TYR A 111 7.58 7.59 -5.42
CA TYR A 111 7.50 8.94 -5.98
C TYR A 111 6.23 9.71 -5.57
N GLY A 112 5.39 9.17 -4.69
CA GLY A 112 4.25 9.91 -4.14
C GLY A 112 4.65 10.68 -2.89
N PRO A 113 4.02 11.84 -2.60
CA PRO A 113 4.24 12.53 -1.33
C PRO A 113 3.99 11.55 -0.20
N ARG A 114 4.94 11.48 0.74
CA ARG A 114 4.83 10.72 1.99
C ARG A 114 3.62 11.24 2.76
N LEU A 115 2.44 10.70 2.48
CA LEU A 115 1.29 10.84 3.36
C LEU A 115 1.70 10.14 4.65
N ASN A 116 2.08 10.94 5.64
CA ASN A 116 2.52 10.51 6.96
C ASN A 116 1.52 9.49 7.50
N ARG A 117 1.84 8.20 7.37
CA ARG A 117 1.08 7.14 8.04
C ARG A 117 1.40 7.29 9.51
N THR A 118 0.44 7.83 10.25
CA THR A 118 0.37 7.76 11.70
C THR A 118 0.75 6.33 12.13
N ARG A 119 1.78 6.25 12.98
CA ARG A 119 2.18 5.05 13.72
C ARG A 119 0.92 4.39 14.27
N THR A 120 0.51 3.27 13.69
CA THR A 120 -0.37 2.32 14.37
C THR A 120 0.54 1.24 14.94
N ALA A 121 0.89 1.42 16.21
CA ALA A 121 1.50 0.41 17.04
C ALA A 121 0.41 -0.62 17.39
N TYR A 122 0.58 -1.87 16.97
CA TYR A 122 0.03 -3.08 17.58
C TYR A 122 0.92 -4.27 17.22
#